data_AF-A0A7R9LYF5-F1
#
_entry.id   AF-A0A7R9LYF5-F1
#
_cell.length_a   1.000
_cell.length_b   1.000
_cell.length_c   1.000
_cell.angle_alpha   90.00
_cell.angle_beta   90.00
_cell.angle_gamma   90.00
#
_symmetry.space_group_name_H-M   'P 1'
#
loop_
_entity.id
_entity.type
_entity.pdbx_description
1 polymer ?
#
loop_
_entity_poly.entity_id
_entity_poly.type
_entity_poly.pdbx_seq_one_letter_code
_entity_poly.pdbx_strand_id
1 'polypeptide(L)'
;MGKFKCRKIPHYLLGQYLGSFMAAFAIFCAYYEGIDAYDEGIRTAYNGTTATGGIFSTYPAQHISVPGTLVDQILATFLLMFAVMAITDPKGIATPKHMEPTVLALVITGICVAFGLNCGAVLNPARDLGPRLFQALAGYGFDAFKYVYMRERERIVLP
;
A
#
# COMPACT_ATOMS: atom_id res chain seq x y z
N MET A 1 -14.13 -7.15 -18.90
CA MET A 1 -13.54 -5.80 -19.06
C MET A 1 -14.49 -4.90 -19.86
N GLY A 2 -14.30 -3.57 -19.87
CA GLY A 2 -15.07 -2.65 -20.72
C GLY A 2 -16.46 -2.21 -20.19
N LYS A 3 -16.79 -2.51 -18.92
CA LYS A 3 -18.09 -2.18 -18.31
C LYS A 3 -18.20 -0.70 -17.85
N PHE A 4 -17.11 0.06 -17.89
CA PHE A 4 -17.01 1.39 -17.29
C PHE A 4 -16.74 2.48 -18.32
N LYS A 5 -17.48 3.60 -18.23
CA LYS A 5 -17.33 4.74 -19.15
C LYS A 5 -16.02 5.49 -18.84
N CYS A 6 -15.11 5.61 -19.80
CA CYS A 6 -13.80 6.24 -19.59
C CYS A 6 -13.89 7.68 -19.03
N ARG A 7 -14.93 8.44 -19.39
CA ARG A 7 -15.17 9.80 -18.85
C ARG A 7 -15.31 9.85 -17.31
N LYS A 8 -15.71 8.74 -16.68
CA LYS A 8 -15.84 8.66 -15.21
C LYS A 8 -14.51 8.37 -14.51
N ILE A 9 -13.48 7.91 -15.22
CA ILE A 9 -12.17 7.56 -14.65
C ILE A 9 -11.57 8.70 -13.80
N PRO A 10 -11.43 9.95 -14.30
CA PRO A 10 -10.80 11.01 -13.52
C PRO A 10 -11.54 11.31 -12.21
N HIS A 11 -12.87 11.24 -12.20
CA HIS A 11 -13.69 11.46 -11.01
C HIS A 11 -13.45 10.38 -9.95
N TYR A 12 -13.33 9.12 -10.38
CA TYR A 12 -13.05 7.99 -9.48
C TYR A 12 -11.63 8.05 -8.95
N LEU A 13 -10.64 8.37 -9.79
CA LEU A 13 -9.26 8.57 -9.35
C LEU A 13 -9.19 9.67 -8.30
N LEU A 14 -9.76 10.85 -8.59
CA LEU A 14 -9.77 11.97 -7.65
C LEU A 14 -10.40 11.58 -6.30
N GLY A 15 -11.57 10.94 -6.33
CA GLY A 15 -12.23 10.47 -5.11
C GLY A 15 -11.39 9.46 -4.31
N GLN A 16 -10.73 8.51 -4.99
CA GLN A 16 -9.88 7.51 -4.34
C GLN A 16 -8.63 8.13 -3.71
N TYR A 17 -7.91 8.98 -4.44
CA TYR A 17 -6.70 9.62 -3.92
C TYR A 17 -7.01 10.59 -2.77
N LEU A 18 -8.06 11.42 -2.90
CA LEU A 18 -8.49 12.32 -1.82
C LEU A 18 -8.97 11.54 -0.61
N GLY A 19 -9.79 10.50 -0.80
CA GLY A 19 -10.27 9.65 0.28
C GLY A 19 -9.11 8.99 1.03
N SER A 20 -8.13 8.45 0.32
CA SER A 20 -6.98 7.80 0.95
C SER A 20 -6.06 8.79 1.67
N PHE A 21 -5.89 10.01 1.14
CA PHE A 21 -5.15 11.08 1.82
C PHE A 21 -5.84 11.48 3.13
N MET A 22 -7.15 11.71 3.10
CA MET A 22 -7.92 12.09 4.27
C MET A 22 -7.98 10.98 5.32
N ALA A 23 -8.02 9.72 4.89
CA ALA A 23 -7.91 8.58 5.81
C ALA A 23 -6.55 8.56 6.52
N ALA A 24 -5.45 8.82 5.82
CA ALA A 24 -4.13 8.91 6.42
C ALA A 24 -4.05 10.05 7.46
N PHE A 25 -4.59 11.23 7.12
CA PHE A 25 -4.72 12.34 8.06
C PHE A 25 -5.51 11.96 9.32
N ALA A 26 -6.67 11.32 9.15
CA ALA A 26 -7.51 10.92 10.28
C ALA A 26 -6.80 9.91 11.19
N ILE A 27 -6.10 8.92 10.63
CA ILE A 27 -5.30 7.96 11.40
C ILE A 27 -4.14 8.66 12.11
N PHE A 28 -3.46 9.60 11.46
CA PHE A 28 -2.39 10.36 12.10
C PHE A 28 -2.90 11.16 13.30
N CYS A 29 -4.05 11.83 13.18
CA CYS A 29 -4.66 12.53 14.31
C CYS A 29 -5.06 11.57 15.44
N ALA A 30 -5.68 10.44 15.10
CA ALA A 30 -6.13 9.46 16.09
C ALA A 30 -4.98 8.83 16.88
N TYR A 31 -3.82 8.66 16.25
CA TYR A 31 -2.64 8.03 16.84
C TYR A 31 -1.50 9.01 17.14
N TYR A 32 -1.72 10.32 17.07
CA TYR A 32 -0.64 11.32 17.12
C TYR A 32 0.28 11.14 18.32
N GLU A 33 -0.29 11.05 19.53
CA GLU A 33 0.47 10.86 20.77
C GLU A 33 1.25 9.54 20.78
N GLY A 34 0.66 8.47 20.24
CA GLY A 34 1.32 7.16 20.15
C GLY A 34 2.48 7.14 19.16
N ILE A 35 2.32 7.82 18.02
CA ILE A 35 3.38 7.96 17.02
C ILE A 35 4.50 8.84 17.59
N ASP A 36 4.18 9.98 18.21
CA ASP A 36 5.13 10.91 18.82
C ASP A 36 5.92 10.27 19.97
N ALA A 37 5.25 9.48 20.83
CA ALA A 37 5.91 8.75 21.89
C ALA A 37 6.85 7.64 21.38
N TYR A 38 6.57 7.05 20.21
CA TYR A 38 7.38 5.99 19.63
C TYR A 38 8.57 6.51 18.82
N ASP A 39 8.38 7.59 18.06
CA ASP A 39 9.40 8.19 17.21
C ASP A 39 10.13 9.40 17.80
N GLU A 40 9.81 9.74 19.05
CA GLU A 40 10.38 10.86 19.82
C GLU A 40 10.24 12.20 19.07
N GLY A 41 9.17 12.33 18.28
CA GLY A 41 8.88 13.50 17.44
C GLY A 41 9.66 13.54 16.12
N ILE A 42 10.52 12.57 15.84
CA ILE A 42 11.33 12.51 14.62
C ILE A 42 10.66 11.60 13.58
N ARG A 43 9.98 12.23 12.62
CA ARG A 43 9.20 11.53 11.59
C ARG A 43 10.09 10.88 10.54
N THR A 44 10.36 9.59 10.69
CA THR A 44 11.14 8.79 9.74
C THR A 44 10.23 7.89 8.92
N ALA A 45 10.28 8.01 7.59
CA ALA A 45 9.37 7.27 6.71
C ALA A 45 9.70 5.78 6.64
N TYR A 46 10.98 5.44 6.53
CA TYR A 46 11.48 4.07 6.39
C TYR A 46 12.94 3.95 6.84
N ASN A 47 13.45 2.72 7.01
CA ASN A 47 14.86 2.40 7.35
C ASN A 47 15.38 3.00 8.69
N GLY A 48 14.50 3.34 9.62
CA GLY A 48 14.85 3.70 11.00
C GLY A 48 14.29 2.70 12.00
N THR A 49 14.95 2.52 13.14
CA THR A 49 14.45 1.67 14.24
C THR A 49 13.09 2.16 14.78
N THR A 50 12.87 3.48 14.73
CA THR A 50 11.63 4.15 15.12
C THR A 50 10.82 4.65 13.91
N ALA A 51 11.05 4.12 12.71
CA ALA A 51 10.33 4.56 11.51
C ALA A 51 8.84 4.25 11.60
N THR A 52 8.00 5.27 11.42
CA THR A 52 6.54 5.19 11.54
C THR A 52 5.80 5.34 10.21
N GLY A 53 6.50 5.66 9.10
CA GLY A 53 5.86 5.85 7.80
C GLY A 53 5.13 4.61 7.26
N GLY A 54 5.57 3.41 7.67
CA GLY A 54 4.94 2.13 7.34
C GLY A 54 3.47 1.98 7.78
N ILE A 55 3.01 2.83 8.71
CA ILE A 55 1.60 2.90 9.13
C ILE A 55 0.71 3.37 7.97
N PHE A 56 1.22 4.30 7.16
CA PHE A 56 0.44 5.02 6.15
C PHE A 56 0.64 4.44 4.75
N SER A 57 1.89 4.17 4.39
CA SER A 57 2.27 3.67 3.06
C SER A 57 3.17 2.45 3.19
N THR A 58 3.31 1.74 2.08
CA THR A 58 4.16 0.55 2.02
C THR A 58 5.60 0.93 1.70
N TYR A 59 6.56 0.19 2.23
CA TYR A 59 7.96 0.34 1.83
C TYR A 59 8.50 -1.05 1.51
N PRO A 60 9.28 -1.19 0.41
CA PRO A 60 9.83 -2.48 0.05
C PRO A 60 10.84 -2.94 1.10
N ALA A 61 10.87 -4.25 1.34
CA ALA A 61 11.83 -4.86 2.23
C ALA A 61 13.26 -4.70 1.68
N GLN A 62 14.25 -4.72 2.58
CA GLN A 62 15.63 -4.42 2.22
C GLN A 62 16.25 -5.44 1.25
N HIS A 63 15.72 -6.66 1.19
CA HIS A 63 16.22 -7.74 0.33
C HIS A 63 15.69 -7.70 -1.10
N ILE A 64 14.65 -6.92 -1.41
CA ILE A 64 14.03 -6.92 -2.73
C ILE A 64 14.43 -5.70 -3.56
N SER A 65 14.70 -5.92 -4.85
CA SER A 65 15.05 -4.87 -5.80
C SER A 65 13.81 -4.24 -6.45
N VAL A 66 13.94 -3.04 -7.05
CA VAL A 66 12.82 -2.40 -7.77
C VAL A 66 12.19 -3.32 -8.83
N PRO A 67 12.94 -4.01 -9.70
CA PRO A 67 12.34 -4.96 -10.64
C PRO A 67 11.61 -6.10 -9.93
N GLY A 68 12.16 -6.60 -8.81
CA GLY A 68 11.49 -7.61 -7.99
C GLY A 68 10.16 -7.12 -7.41
N THR A 69 10.14 -5.90 -6.86
CA THR A 69 8.90 -5.28 -6.33
C THR A 69 7.87 -5.05 -7.42
N LEU A 70 8.31 -4.72 -8.64
CA LEU A 70 7.41 -4.55 -9.77
C LEU A 70 6.73 -5.87 -10.15
N VAL A 71 7.50 -6.96 -10.25
CA VAL A 71 6.96 -8.29 -10.54
C VAL A 71 6.01 -8.74 -9.43
N ASP A 72 6.40 -8.56 -8.16
CA ASP A 72 5.58 -8.87 -6.99
C ASP A 72 4.22 -8.16 -7.05
N GLN A 73 4.22 -6.85 -7.28
CA GLN A 73 2.98 -6.06 -7.34
C GLN A 73 2.13 -6.35 -8.59
N ILE A 74 2.75 -6.66 -9.73
CA ILE A 74 2.01 -7.10 -10.92
C ILE A 74 1.27 -8.41 -10.62
N LEU A 75 1.95 -9.40 -10.04
CA LEU A 75 1.37 -10.70 -9.73
C LEU A 75 0.28 -10.60 -8.66
N ALA A 76 0.54 -9.90 -7.56
CA ALA A 76 -0.43 -9.75 -6.48
C ALA A 76 -1.69 -9.00 -6.94
N THR A 77 -1.52 -7.91 -7.70
CA THR A 77 -2.65 -7.15 -8.25
C THR A 77 -3.40 -7.94 -9.31
N PHE A 78 -2.71 -8.73 -10.14
CA PHE A 78 -3.34 -9.64 -11.09
C PHE A 78 -4.24 -10.66 -10.39
N LEU A 79 -3.76 -11.30 -9.32
CA LEU A 79 -4.55 -12.25 -8.54
C LEU A 79 -5.78 -11.59 -7.91
N LEU A 80 -5.64 -10.38 -7.36
CA LEU A 80 -6.77 -9.61 -6.85
C LEU A 80 -7.80 -9.36 -7.96
N MET A 81 -7.36 -8.83 -9.11
CA MET A 81 -8.26 -8.53 -10.23
C MET A 81 -8.93 -9.79 -10.78
N PHE A 82 -8.19 -10.90 -10.88
CA PHE A 82 -8.72 -12.19 -11.29
C PHE A 82 -9.82 -12.68 -10.33
N ALA A 83 -9.57 -12.62 -9.02
CA ALA A 83 -10.56 -13.01 -8.02
C ALA A 83 -11.79 -12.11 -8.02
N VAL A 84 -11.62 -10.78 -8.13
CA VAL A 84 -12.75 -9.84 -8.28
C VAL A 84 -13.61 -10.23 -9.47
N MET A 85 -12.99 -10.52 -10.62
CA MET A 85 -13.72 -10.96 -11.81
C MET A 85 -14.42 -12.30 -11.59
N ALA A 86 -13.76 -13.29 -10.99
CA ALA A 86 -14.33 -14.61 -10.76
C ALA A 86 -15.50 -14.61 -9.77
N ILE A 87 -15.41 -13.82 -8.71
CA ILE A 87 -16.45 -13.71 -7.66
C ILE A 87 -17.66 -12.92 -8.15
N THR A 88 -17.43 -11.86 -8.94
CA THR A 88 -18.50 -10.95 -9.39
C THR A 88 -19.08 -11.31 -10.76
N ASP A 89 -18.58 -12.35 -11.42
CA ASP A 89 -19.14 -12.84 -12.67
C ASP A 89 -20.46 -13.59 -12.40
N PRO A 90 -21.61 -13.11 -12.91
CA PRO A 90 -22.89 -13.81 -12.77
C PRO A 90 -22.91 -15.21 -13.40
N LYS A 91 -21.96 -15.51 -14.29
CA LYS A 91 -21.79 -16.82 -14.93
C LYS A 91 -20.64 -17.64 -14.31
N GLY A 92 -19.95 -17.09 -13.33
CA GLY A 92 -18.76 -17.66 -12.72
C GLY A 92 -19.09 -18.56 -11.54
N ILE A 93 -18.29 -18.45 -10.49
CA ILE A 93 -18.47 -19.21 -9.26
C ILE A 93 -19.81 -18.78 -8.65
N ALA A 94 -20.64 -19.74 -8.24
CA ALA A 94 -21.92 -19.49 -7.59
C ALA A 94 -21.72 -18.96 -6.15
N THR A 95 -21.10 -17.78 -6.02
CA THR A 95 -20.92 -17.09 -4.75
C THR A 95 -22.32 -16.83 -4.18
N PRO A 96 -22.59 -17.18 -2.92
CA PRO A 96 -23.87 -16.89 -2.31
C PRO A 96 -24.19 -15.40 -2.40
N LYS A 97 -25.44 -15.06 -2.70
CA LYS A 97 -25.87 -13.67 -2.83
C LYS A 97 -25.49 -12.89 -1.58
N HIS A 98 -24.95 -11.68 -1.78
CA HIS A 98 -24.53 -10.77 -0.73
C HIS A 98 -23.28 -11.21 0.07
N MET A 99 -22.67 -12.34 -0.26
CA MET A 99 -21.40 -12.77 0.34
C MET A 99 -20.18 -12.33 -0.46
N GLU A 100 -20.36 -11.70 -1.63
CA GLU A 100 -19.26 -11.25 -2.48
C GLU A 100 -18.25 -10.35 -1.73
N PRO A 101 -18.66 -9.37 -0.89
CA PRO A 101 -17.72 -8.55 -0.14
C PRO A 101 -16.91 -9.37 0.88
N THR A 102 -17.54 -10.31 1.56
CA THR A 102 -16.90 -11.17 2.58
C THR A 102 -15.88 -12.10 1.93
N VAL A 103 -16.24 -12.75 0.82
CA VAL A 103 -15.33 -13.62 0.08
C VAL A 103 -14.16 -12.81 -0.48
N LEU A 104 -14.43 -11.61 -1.02
CA LEU A 104 -13.38 -10.73 -1.53
C LEU A 104 -12.43 -10.27 -0.41
N ALA A 105 -12.95 -9.97 0.78
CA ALA A 105 -12.12 -9.61 1.94
C ALA A 105 -11.19 -10.77 2.32
N LEU A 106 -11.68 -12.01 2.37
CA LEU A 106 -10.85 -13.19 2.64
C LEU A 106 -9.76 -13.39 1.60
N VAL A 107 -10.06 -13.17 0.32
CA VAL A 107 -9.06 -13.23 -0.75
C VAL A 107 -8.00 -12.14 -0.57
N ILE A 108 -8.40 -10.90 -0.30
CA ILE A 108 -7.46 -9.80 -0.04
C ILE A 108 -6.56 -10.16 1.14
N THR A 109 -7.12 -10.67 2.25
CA THR A 109 -6.34 -11.14 3.40
C THR A 109 -5.34 -12.22 3.00
N GLY A 110 -5.75 -13.22 2.24
CA GLY A 110 -4.86 -14.28 1.76
C GLY A 110 -3.71 -13.74 0.89
N ILE A 111 -3.99 -12.81 -0.01
CA ILE A 111 -2.97 -12.15 -0.83
C ILE A 111 -2.01 -11.34 0.05
N CYS A 112 -2.52 -10.59 1.04
CA CYS A 112 -1.68 -9.84 1.98
C CYS A 112 -0.76 -10.75 2.80
N VAL A 113 -1.24 -11.91 3.23
CA VAL A 113 -0.40 -12.90 3.93
C VAL A 113 0.66 -13.50 3.01
N ALA A 114 0.32 -13.79 1.74
CA ALA A 114 1.23 -14.42 0.79
C ALA A 114 2.27 -13.46 0.18
N PHE A 115 1.90 -12.20 -0.06
CA PHE A 115 2.72 -11.20 -0.77
C PHE A 115 3.17 -10.02 0.12
N GLY A 116 2.80 -10.02 1.41
CA GLY A 116 3.09 -8.92 2.32
C GLY A 116 4.58 -8.71 2.60
N LEU A 117 5.39 -9.78 2.59
CA LEU A 117 6.80 -9.72 3.00
C LEU A 117 7.67 -8.84 2.08
N ASN A 118 7.37 -8.82 0.79
CA ASN A 118 8.24 -8.18 -0.19
C ASN A 118 8.07 -6.65 -0.20
N CYS A 119 6.83 -6.17 -0.31
CA CYS A 119 6.53 -4.74 -0.31
C CYS A 119 5.13 -4.41 0.21
N GLY A 120 4.62 -5.19 1.16
CA GLY A 120 3.40 -4.88 1.91
C GLY A 120 2.09 -5.11 1.16
N ALA A 121 2.11 -5.88 0.06
CA ALA A 121 0.95 -6.19 -0.78
C ALA A 121 0.08 -4.94 -1.06
N VAL A 122 0.64 -4.00 -1.82
CA VAL A 122 0.02 -2.67 -2.04
C VAL A 122 -1.34 -2.78 -2.73
N LEU A 123 -1.41 -3.54 -3.83
CA LEU A 123 -2.62 -3.88 -4.61
C LEU A 123 -3.42 -2.70 -5.23
N ASN A 124 -3.20 -1.47 -4.77
CA ASN A 124 -3.98 -0.29 -5.14
C ASN A 124 -3.09 0.98 -5.12
N PRO A 125 -2.96 1.68 -6.26
CA PRO A 125 -2.17 2.93 -6.33
C PRO A 125 -2.65 4.04 -5.39
N ALA A 126 -3.97 4.21 -5.21
CA ALA A 126 -4.52 5.25 -4.35
C ALA A 126 -4.23 5.01 -2.87
N ARG A 127 -4.25 3.73 -2.44
CA ARG A 127 -3.94 3.26 -1.09
C ARG A 127 -2.48 3.52 -0.67
N ASP A 128 -1.61 3.85 -1.61
CA ASP A 128 -0.20 4.10 -1.34
C ASP A 128 0.20 5.55 -1.62
N LEU A 129 -0.12 6.09 -2.79
CA LEU A 129 0.28 7.44 -3.17
C LEU A 129 -0.43 8.54 -2.36
N GLY A 130 -1.73 8.40 -2.08
CA GLY A 130 -2.47 9.37 -1.27
C GLY A 130 -1.85 9.53 0.13
N PRO A 131 -1.63 8.43 0.86
CA PRO A 131 -0.96 8.47 2.16
C PRO A 131 0.50 8.93 2.09
N ARG A 132 1.27 8.65 1.02
CA ARG A 132 2.64 9.22 0.85
C ARG A 132 2.64 10.73 0.73
N LEU A 133 1.69 11.28 -0.03
CA LEU A 133 1.53 12.73 -0.15
C LEU A 133 1.19 13.35 1.21
N PHE A 134 0.35 12.69 2.01
CA PHE A 134 0.09 13.11 3.38
C PHE A 134 1.36 13.07 4.23
N GLN A 135 2.11 11.97 4.23
CA GLN A 135 3.35 11.84 4.99
C GLN A 135 4.35 12.95 4.67
N ALA A 136 4.52 13.28 3.39
CA ALA A 136 5.42 14.36 2.97
C ALA A 136 5.06 15.73 3.59
N LEU A 137 3.77 15.95 3.87
CA LEU A 137 3.27 17.15 4.55
C LEU A 137 3.29 17.03 6.08
N ALA A 138 3.22 15.81 6.62
CA ALA A 138 3.11 15.51 8.05
C ALA A 138 4.47 15.39 8.77
N GLY A 139 5.53 15.98 8.21
CA GLY A 139 6.87 16.02 8.82
C GLY A 139 7.84 14.94 8.35
N TYR A 140 7.39 13.92 7.60
CA TYR A 140 8.28 12.90 7.02
C TYR A 140 9.08 13.43 5.81
N GLY A 141 8.63 14.52 5.21
CA GLY A 141 9.28 15.13 4.04
C GLY A 141 9.35 14.22 2.82
N PHE A 142 10.30 14.50 1.92
CA PHE A 142 10.45 13.73 0.68
C PHE A 142 10.99 12.31 0.88
N ASP A 143 11.39 11.95 2.11
CA ASP A 143 11.79 10.58 2.43
C ASP A 143 10.62 9.60 2.23
N ALA A 144 9.37 10.07 2.30
CA ALA A 144 8.19 9.27 1.96
C ALA A 144 8.22 8.69 0.52
N PHE A 145 9.02 9.28 -0.39
CA PHE A 145 9.18 8.87 -1.79
C PHE A 145 10.53 8.28 -2.13
N LYS A 146 11.49 8.29 -1.19
CA LYS A 146 12.82 7.74 -1.44
C LYS A 146 12.78 6.23 -1.40
N TYR A 147 13.58 5.63 -2.28
CA TYR A 147 13.84 4.21 -2.32
C TYR A 147 15.32 3.98 -2.03
N VAL A 148 15.65 3.20 -1.00
CA VAL A 148 17.02 2.78 -0.71
C VAL A 148 17.10 1.27 -0.83
N TYR A 149 17.72 0.82 -1.91
CA TYR A 149 18.14 -0.56 -2.06
C TYR A 149 19.50 -0.75 -1.44
N MET A 150 19.60 -1.68 -0.48
CA MET A 150 20.86 -2.15 0.07
C MET A 150 21.58 -3.01 -0.97
N ARG A 151 22.16 -2.40 -2.01
CA ARG A 151 23.10 -3.10 -2.91
C ARG A 151 24.49 -3.10 -2.30
N GLU A 152 24.74 -3.95 -1.31
CA GLU A 152 26.08 -4.41 -0.89
C GLU A 152 27.16 -3.33 -0.59
N ARG A 153 26.78 -2.04 -0.62
CA ARG A 153 27.68 -0.88 -0.57
C ARG A 153 27.99 -0.41 0.85
N GLU A 154 27.65 -1.23 1.84
CA GLU A 154 28.02 -1.06 3.24
C GLU A 154 28.80 -2.25 3.82
N ARG A 155 29.14 -3.29 3.03
CA ARG A 155 30.18 -4.26 3.47
C ARG A 155 31.60 -3.66 3.53
N ILE A 156 31.79 -2.42 3.08
CA ILE A 156 33.12 -1.77 3.00
C ILE A 156 33.28 -0.65 4.04
N VAL A 157 32.28 -0.39 4.88
CA VAL A 157 32.36 0.65 5.93
C VAL A 157 31.91 0.09 7.28
N LEU A 158 32.62 -0.93 7.76
CA LEU A 158 32.75 -1.17 9.18
C LEU A 158 34.27 -1.28 9.47
N PRO A 159 34.81 -0.49 10.43
CA PRO A 159 36.21 -0.55 10.82
C PRO A 159 36.60 -1.89 11.46
#